data_AF-A0A6I0EP91-F1
#
_entry.id   AF-A0A6I0EP91-F1
#
_cell.length_a   1.000
_cell.length_b   1.000
_cell.length_c   1.000
_cell.angle_alpha   90.00
_cell.angle_beta   90.00
_cell.angle_gamma   90.00
#
_symmetry.space_group_name_H-M   'P 1'
#
loop_
_entity.id
_entity.type
_entity.pdbx_description
1 polymer ?
#
loop_
_entity_poly.entity_id
_entity_poly.type
_entity_poly.pdbx_seq_one_letter_code
_entity_poly.pdbx_strand_id
1 'polypeptide(L)'
;MKDTKDREKNKDKTKKSKEANAKVEETVFLESEITRDLKANIELFDAELGVGIGFDIDKRVMEIAGRQIAMYYVNGFTRDLDVLQIMRALDEFEQDCEKKGNFDIDDLIDHRLYYLQISKEKNVRQIYYHLLSGRAILLIDGEIEAVAIEAREFPARSPEEPDIERVVRGSRDGFNEVIVSNTALIRRRIRDPRLRFKLMQVGRRSQTDVVVAYIEDIANPNMVKEVVDRIERVDVDGLPMAEKSLEEFITRGDWNPFPQVRYTERPDVSAMHLLEGHVLIMVDTSPSVMITPSTYFHHLEHAEEYRQNAPVGFYLRIIRYLAVVTSVFLLPLWLMFALDPTLLPPFLEFIGPEEAGAIPLVLQVIAAEAGLDMIRMAAIHTPSPLATALGLIAAFMIGDVAIDVGLFHPEIILYLALAAVGTFATPSYELGQTNRLVRIFLVIMVALFSWIGFIIGVLALAVLVMRSKSFGKPYFWPLAPINWRMIPVGLLRSPMPSKRWRPDILDPIDPDRLPEAYAGAVGGASGAEQTIAEGRDPEKNKGKDQSEVTSDRQQEKSTVKERAKKIETKNKESKKIEKKKIKPLLVRTIINKGQNGLESPRWRVHRRGLWSYHKNPRGGGEH
;
A
#
# COMPACT_ATOMS: atom_id res chain seq x y z
N MET A 1 24.91 -31.98 -25.03
CA MET A 1 25.54 -30.85 -24.30
C MET A 1 24.59 -29.68 -24.00
N LYS A 2 23.53 -29.43 -24.80
CA LYS A 2 22.46 -28.46 -24.47
C LYS A 2 21.48 -28.98 -23.40
N ASP A 3 21.02 -30.22 -23.51
CA ASP A 3 20.06 -30.81 -22.55
C ASP A 3 20.57 -30.94 -21.11
N THR A 4 21.88 -31.08 -20.92
CA THR A 4 22.49 -31.16 -19.58
C THR A 4 22.55 -29.79 -18.91
N LYS A 5 22.82 -28.71 -19.66
CA LYS A 5 22.82 -27.34 -19.14
C LYS A 5 21.41 -26.86 -18.80
N ASP A 6 20.40 -27.25 -19.58
CA ASP A 6 19.01 -26.89 -19.30
C ASP A 6 18.45 -27.65 -18.09
N ARG A 7 18.84 -28.92 -17.89
CA ARG A 7 18.52 -29.68 -16.68
C ARG A 7 19.21 -29.14 -15.43
N GLU A 8 20.46 -28.69 -15.53
CA GLU A 8 21.15 -28.04 -14.41
C GLU A 8 20.53 -26.68 -14.06
N LYS A 9 20.23 -25.83 -15.05
CA LYS A 9 19.51 -24.57 -14.82
C LYS A 9 18.12 -24.78 -14.20
N ASN A 10 17.39 -25.81 -14.62
CA ASN A 10 16.09 -26.12 -14.03
C ASN A 10 16.25 -26.63 -12.60
N LYS A 11 17.22 -27.51 -12.32
CA LYS A 11 17.51 -27.95 -10.94
C LYS A 11 17.91 -26.79 -10.05
N ASP A 12 18.71 -25.85 -10.53
CA ASP A 12 19.17 -24.70 -9.76
C ASP A 12 18.04 -23.70 -9.49
N LYS A 13 17.12 -23.49 -10.46
CA LYS A 13 15.88 -22.74 -10.25
C LYS A 13 14.94 -23.42 -9.26
N THR A 14 14.79 -24.75 -9.34
CA THR A 14 13.93 -25.53 -8.43
C THR A 14 14.52 -25.58 -7.01
N LYS A 15 15.85 -25.53 -6.90
CA LYS A 15 16.55 -25.49 -5.61
C LYS A 15 16.47 -24.10 -4.99
N LYS A 16 16.63 -23.02 -5.78
CA LYS A 16 16.37 -21.64 -5.34
C LYS A 16 14.91 -21.39 -4.97
N SER A 17 13.94 -21.98 -5.69
CA SER A 17 12.53 -21.89 -5.32
C SER A 17 12.22 -22.69 -4.06
N LYS A 18 12.87 -23.85 -3.85
CA LYS A 18 12.75 -24.60 -2.59
C LYS A 18 13.46 -23.93 -1.41
N GLU A 19 14.59 -23.25 -1.62
CA GLU A 19 15.29 -22.46 -0.60
C GLU A 19 14.56 -21.14 -0.31
N ALA A 20 13.88 -20.54 -1.30
CA ALA A 20 12.98 -19.42 -1.09
C ALA A 20 11.71 -19.85 -0.32
N ASN A 21 11.11 -20.98 -0.71
CA ASN A 21 9.96 -21.54 0.01
C ASN A 21 10.32 -22.07 1.41
N ALA A 22 11.56 -22.47 1.66
CA ALA A 22 12.03 -22.86 2.99
C ALA A 22 12.31 -21.64 3.90
N LYS A 23 12.36 -20.42 3.35
CA LYS A 23 12.52 -19.18 4.11
C LYS A 23 11.21 -18.48 4.45
N VAL A 24 10.13 -18.80 3.74
CA VAL A 24 8.78 -18.39 4.12
C VAL A 24 8.24 -19.49 5.06
N GLU A 25 8.80 -19.57 6.27
CA GLU A 25 8.01 -20.14 7.36
C GLU A 25 6.71 -19.33 7.39
N GLU A 26 5.60 -20.04 7.21
CA GLU A 26 4.23 -19.55 7.34
C GLU A 26 4.19 -18.48 8.45
N THR A 27 3.53 -17.34 8.24
CA THR A 27 3.41 -16.21 9.19
C THR A 27 2.73 -16.64 10.49
N VAL A 28 3.41 -17.50 11.24
CA VAL A 28 3.05 -18.00 12.54
C VAL A 28 3.73 -17.03 13.48
N PHE A 29 2.98 -15.98 13.83
CA PHE A 29 3.31 -15.18 15.00
C PHE A 29 3.78 -16.12 16.10
N LEU A 30 4.98 -15.88 16.63
CA LEU A 30 5.60 -16.71 17.66
C LEU A 30 4.56 -17.03 18.75
N GLU A 31 4.16 -18.30 18.85
CA GLU A 31 3.31 -18.78 19.96
C GLU A 31 4.07 -18.86 21.28
N SER A 32 5.30 -18.34 21.32
CA SER A 32 6.12 -18.29 22.52
C SER A 32 5.51 -17.42 23.61
N GLU A 33 5.78 -17.79 24.85
CA GLU A 33 5.51 -16.97 26.02
C GLU A 33 6.72 -16.08 26.34
N ILE A 34 6.47 -14.92 26.97
CA ILE A 34 7.54 -14.06 27.46
C ILE A 34 8.31 -14.73 28.61
N THR A 35 9.59 -14.40 28.71
CA THR A 35 10.47 -14.94 29.74
C THR A 35 10.58 -13.98 30.92
N ARG A 36 11.17 -14.43 32.04
CA ARG A 36 11.46 -13.55 33.19
C ARG A 36 12.61 -12.56 32.94
N ASP A 37 13.45 -12.83 31.94
CA ASP A 37 14.58 -11.97 31.60
C ASP A 37 14.09 -10.85 30.68
N LEU A 38 14.00 -9.64 31.24
CA LEU A 38 13.56 -8.48 30.48
C LEU A 38 14.47 -8.21 29.27
N LYS A 39 15.78 -8.44 29.41
CA LYS A 39 16.72 -8.13 28.33
C LYS A 39 16.47 -9.03 27.11
N ALA A 40 16.27 -10.32 27.33
CA ALA A 40 15.92 -11.26 26.27
C ALA A 40 14.59 -10.88 25.58
N ASN A 41 13.58 -10.45 26.36
CA ASN A 41 12.31 -10.00 25.81
C ASN A 41 12.45 -8.71 24.99
N ILE A 42 13.27 -7.74 25.45
CA ILE A 42 13.55 -6.51 24.71
C ILE A 42 14.22 -6.83 23.38
N GLU A 43 15.25 -7.67 23.37
CA GLU A 43 15.95 -8.07 22.14
C GLU A 43 14.98 -8.73 21.13
N LEU A 44 14.06 -9.58 21.60
CA LEU A 44 13.02 -10.18 20.78
C LEU A 44 12.05 -9.13 20.20
N PHE A 45 11.54 -8.23 21.03
CA PHE A 45 10.55 -7.23 20.63
C PHE A 45 11.16 -6.19 19.69
N ASP A 46 12.36 -5.70 19.99
CA ASP A 46 13.08 -4.74 19.15
C ASP A 46 13.33 -5.31 17.74
N ALA A 47 13.73 -6.58 17.65
CA ALA A 47 13.98 -7.24 16.37
C ALA A 47 12.70 -7.41 15.54
N GLU A 48 11.61 -7.92 16.13
CA GLU A 48 10.38 -8.19 15.38
C GLU A 48 9.64 -6.89 15.00
N LEU A 49 9.56 -5.93 15.93
CA LEU A 49 8.88 -4.64 15.73
C LEU A 49 9.74 -3.62 14.96
N GLY A 50 11.04 -3.91 14.78
CA GLY A 50 11.97 -3.03 14.08
C GLY A 50 12.21 -1.71 14.81
N VAL A 51 12.28 -1.75 16.14
CA VAL A 51 12.49 -0.55 16.98
C VAL A 51 13.85 0.04 16.68
N GLY A 52 13.90 1.34 16.36
CA GLY A 52 15.10 2.04 15.92
C GLY A 52 15.32 2.02 14.40
N ILE A 53 14.63 1.16 13.66
CA ILE A 53 14.49 1.27 12.20
C ILE A 53 13.27 2.11 11.86
N GLY A 54 12.14 1.78 12.48
CA GLY A 54 10.91 2.56 12.44
C GLY A 54 10.86 3.62 13.54
N PHE A 55 10.14 4.71 13.30
CA PHE A 55 9.90 5.76 14.31
C PHE A 55 8.51 5.71 14.95
N ASP A 56 7.61 4.87 14.43
CA ASP A 56 6.20 4.87 14.83
C ASP A 56 5.94 4.03 16.09
N ILE A 57 6.82 3.07 16.41
CA ILE A 57 6.82 2.29 17.65
C ILE A 57 7.93 2.82 18.54
N ASP A 58 7.54 3.39 19.67
CA ASP A 58 8.45 3.89 20.67
C ASP A 58 8.65 2.89 21.81
N LYS A 59 9.86 2.91 22.36
CA LYS A 59 10.25 2.15 23.55
C LYS A 59 10.87 3.08 24.58
N ARG A 60 10.42 2.98 25.83
CA ARG A 60 11.03 3.64 26.98
C ARG A 60 11.47 2.61 28.00
N VAL A 61 12.76 2.59 28.32
CA VAL A 61 13.32 1.75 29.39
C VAL A 61 13.53 2.63 30.61
N MET A 62 13.09 2.15 31.76
CA MET A 62 13.16 2.86 33.04
C MET A 62 13.45 1.86 34.17
N GLU A 63 13.89 2.36 35.31
CA GLU A 63 14.06 1.59 36.54
C GLU A 63 13.03 2.10 37.54
N ILE A 64 12.27 1.18 38.14
CA ILE A 64 11.20 1.48 39.09
C ILE A 64 11.33 0.52 40.26
N ALA A 65 11.53 1.06 41.46
CA ALA A 65 11.66 0.28 42.69
C ALA A 65 12.72 -0.85 42.59
N GLY A 66 13.86 -0.54 41.95
CA GLY A 66 14.98 -1.47 41.76
C GLY A 66 14.77 -2.57 40.72
N ARG A 67 13.70 -2.50 39.91
CA ARG A 67 13.46 -3.38 38.76
C ARG A 67 13.49 -2.59 37.46
N GLN A 68 14.06 -3.17 36.41
CA GLN A 68 13.95 -2.58 35.08
C GLN A 68 12.57 -2.84 34.47
N ILE A 69 12.06 -1.86 33.74
CA ILE A 69 10.78 -1.89 33.06
C ILE A 69 10.97 -1.33 31.64
N ALA A 70 10.36 -1.97 30.65
CA ALA A 70 10.28 -1.48 29.28
C ALA A 70 8.83 -1.22 28.88
N MET A 71 8.53 0.02 28.49
CA MET A 71 7.24 0.43 27.96
C MET A 71 7.31 0.55 26.44
N TYR A 72 6.44 -0.16 25.73
CA TYR A 72 6.25 -0.04 24.28
C TYR A 72 4.91 0.58 23.98
N TYR A 73 4.87 1.46 22.99
CA TYR A 73 3.63 2.04 22.50
C TYR A 73 3.75 2.52 21.05
N VAL A 74 2.63 2.64 20.36
CA VAL A 74 2.59 3.22 19.00
C VAL A 74 2.36 4.72 19.14
N ASN A 75 3.35 5.53 18.74
CA ASN A 75 3.38 6.99 18.97
C ASN A 75 2.11 7.67 18.45
N GLY A 76 1.69 7.37 17.22
CA GLY A 76 0.47 7.93 16.62
C GLY A 76 -0.86 7.40 17.16
N PHE A 77 -0.85 6.44 18.09
CA PHE A 77 -2.06 5.93 18.76
C PHE A 77 -2.14 6.28 20.24
N THR A 78 -1.15 6.92 20.82
CA THR A 78 -1.15 7.22 22.25
C THR A 78 -1.46 8.66 22.54
N ARG A 79 -2.34 8.91 23.51
CA ARG A 79 -2.58 10.25 24.04
C ARG A 79 -1.49 10.62 25.04
N ASP A 80 -0.90 11.80 24.90
CA ASP A 80 0.12 12.32 25.81
C ASP A 80 -0.33 12.33 27.28
N LEU A 81 -1.61 12.67 27.53
CA LEU A 81 -2.19 12.69 28.87
C LEU A 81 -2.27 11.30 29.51
N ASP A 82 -2.59 10.27 28.72
CA ASP A 82 -2.71 8.90 29.21
C ASP A 82 -1.31 8.35 29.54
N VAL A 83 -0.32 8.63 28.69
CA VAL A 83 1.10 8.30 28.96
C VAL A 83 1.61 9.04 30.20
N LEU A 84 1.27 10.32 30.37
CA LEU A 84 1.62 11.09 31.56
C LEU A 84 0.98 10.51 32.83
N GLN A 85 -0.27 10.04 32.75
CA GLN A 85 -0.94 9.39 33.86
C GLN A 85 -0.29 8.06 34.24
N ILE A 86 0.12 7.26 33.25
CA ILE A 86 0.89 6.03 33.47
C ILE A 86 2.20 6.34 34.18
N MET A 87 2.95 7.35 33.72
CA MET A 87 4.21 7.76 34.35
C MET A 87 4.04 8.21 35.80
N ARG A 88 3.01 9.02 36.09
CA ARG A 88 2.71 9.45 37.47
C ARG A 88 2.35 8.27 38.37
N ALA A 89 1.54 7.33 37.88
CA ALA A 89 1.19 6.14 38.63
C ALA A 89 2.41 5.26 38.94
N LEU A 90 3.36 5.19 38.00
CA LEU A 90 4.63 4.49 38.16
C LEU A 90 5.54 5.17 39.19
N ASP A 91 5.65 6.51 39.17
CA ASP A 91 6.44 7.28 40.16
C ASP A 91 5.87 7.14 41.59
N GLU A 92 4.54 7.21 41.73
CA GLU A 92 3.88 7.00 43.02
C GLU A 92 4.06 5.57 43.54
N PHE A 93 4.02 4.59 42.64
CA PHE A 93 4.25 3.19 42.98
C PHE A 93 5.67 2.93 43.46
N GLU A 94 6.67 3.59 42.87
CA GLU A 94 8.07 3.50 43.32
C GLU A 94 8.23 3.94 44.78
N GLN A 95 7.70 5.12 45.11
CA GLN A 95 7.79 5.67 46.48
C GLN A 95 7.14 4.77 47.53
N ASP A 96 6.09 4.04 47.15
CA ASP A 96 5.42 3.11 48.05
C ASP A 96 6.14 1.77 48.16
N CYS A 97 6.72 1.27 47.06
CA CYS A 97 7.58 0.09 47.10
C CYS A 97 8.81 0.33 47.98
N GLU A 98 9.41 1.52 47.94
CA GLU A 98 10.51 1.91 48.82
C GLU A 98 10.10 1.87 50.31
N LYS A 99 8.87 2.28 50.63
CA LYS A 99 8.33 2.25 52.00
C LYS A 99 7.96 0.84 52.46
N LYS A 100 7.33 0.04 51.59
CA LYS A 100 6.82 -1.30 51.90
C LYS A 100 7.90 -2.39 51.78
N GLY A 101 8.96 -2.14 51.01
CA GLY A 101 10.05 -3.09 50.74
C GLY A 101 9.67 -4.27 49.84
N ASN A 102 8.55 -4.19 49.11
CA ASN A 102 8.08 -5.24 48.20
C ASN A 102 7.59 -4.65 46.88
N PHE A 103 7.87 -5.34 45.78
CA PHE A 103 7.36 -5.02 44.45
C PHE A 103 6.16 -5.93 44.16
N ASP A 104 4.97 -5.36 44.13
CA ASP A 104 3.72 -6.08 43.84
C ASP A 104 3.03 -5.49 42.62
N ILE A 105 3.00 -6.25 41.52
CA ILE A 105 2.38 -5.82 40.27
C ILE A 105 0.86 -5.65 40.40
N ASP A 106 0.23 -6.42 41.29
CA ASP A 106 -1.22 -6.32 41.53
C ASP A 106 -1.55 -5.01 42.26
N ASP A 107 -0.68 -4.54 43.16
CA ASP A 107 -0.83 -3.23 43.81
C ASP A 107 -0.77 -2.08 42.80
N LEU A 108 0.16 -2.14 41.82
CA LEU A 108 0.24 -1.16 40.73
C LEU A 108 -1.05 -1.14 39.89
N ILE A 109 -1.57 -2.31 39.53
CA ILE A 109 -2.74 -2.42 38.65
C ILE A 109 -4.02 -2.01 39.39
N ASP A 110 -4.27 -2.57 40.57
CA ASP A 110 -5.55 -2.46 41.27
C ASP A 110 -5.71 -1.13 42.02
N HIS A 111 -4.61 -0.50 42.46
CA HIS A 111 -4.67 0.71 43.29
C HIS A 111 -4.15 1.96 42.59
N ARG A 112 -3.30 1.86 41.56
CA ARG A 112 -2.68 3.03 40.91
C ARG A 112 -3.17 3.26 39.49
N LEU A 113 -3.37 2.18 38.73
CA LEU A 113 -3.82 2.27 37.35
C LEU A 113 -5.31 1.90 37.16
N TYR A 114 -6.09 1.81 38.26
CA TYR A 114 -7.50 1.39 38.26
C TYR A 114 -8.42 2.18 37.30
N TYR A 115 -8.05 3.40 36.93
CA TYR A 115 -8.80 4.22 35.98
C TYR A 115 -8.69 3.71 34.53
N LEU A 116 -7.54 3.12 34.17
CA LEU A 116 -7.26 2.63 32.83
C LEU A 116 -7.61 1.14 32.73
N GLN A 117 -8.13 0.72 31.57
CA GLN A 117 -8.43 -0.69 31.36
C GLN A 117 -7.13 -1.48 31.15
N ILE A 118 -6.88 -2.45 32.04
CA ILE A 118 -5.66 -3.25 32.05
C ILE A 118 -5.97 -4.72 31.77
N SER A 119 -5.06 -5.38 31.05
CA SER A 119 -5.04 -6.84 30.95
C SER A 119 -3.61 -7.36 31.06
N LYS A 120 -3.44 -8.53 31.66
CA LYS A 120 -2.16 -9.24 31.72
C LYS A 120 -2.08 -10.30 30.64
N GLU A 121 -0.96 -10.38 29.94
CA GLU A 121 -0.77 -11.29 28.82
C GLU A 121 0.60 -11.97 28.88
N LYS A 122 0.63 -13.28 28.62
CA LYS A 122 1.89 -14.07 28.57
C LYS A 122 2.36 -14.32 27.15
N ASN A 123 1.41 -14.48 26.25
CA ASN A 123 1.68 -14.93 24.89
C ASN A 123 2.13 -13.76 24.02
N VAL A 124 3.28 -13.89 23.38
CA VAL A 124 3.91 -12.82 22.58
C VAL A 124 2.98 -12.33 21.47
N ARG A 125 2.24 -13.23 20.80
CA ARG A 125 1.27 -12.85 19.76
C ARG A 125 0.15 -11.96 20.30
N GLN A 126 -0.39 -12.26 21.48
CA GLN A 126 -1.43 -11.43 22.10
C GLN A 126 -0.88 -10.07 22.50
N ILE A 127 0.35 -10.04 23.01
CA ILE A 127 1.04 -8.78 23.35
C ILE A 127 1.21 -7.91 22.10
N TYR A 128 1.68 -8.47 20.98
CA TYR A 128 1.77 -7.72 19.70
C TYR A 128 0.41 -7.24 19.21
N TYR A 129 -0.64 -8.07 19.32
CA TYR A 129 -1.99 -7.65 18.98
C TYR A 129 -2.43 -6.44 19.80
N HIS A 130 -2.22 -6.45 21.12
CA HIS A 130 -2.57 -5.32 21.99
C HIS A 130 -1.75 -4.08 21.64
N LEU A 131 -0.43 -4.20 21.48
CA LEU A 131 0.46 -3.10 21.11
C LEU A 131 0.04 -2.45 19.79
N LEU A 132 -0.07 -3.25 18.72
CA LEU A 132 -0.39 -2.77 17.37
C LEU A 132 -1.84 -2.32 17.23
N SER A 133 -2.69 -2.68 18.20
CA SER A 133 -4.02 -2.10 18.32
C SER A 133 -4.00 -0.69 18.93
N GLY A 134 -2.90 -0.30 19.59
CA GLY A 134 -2.67 1.03 20.19
C GLY A 134 -2.69 1.06 21.71
N ARG A 135 -2.55 -0.09 22.39
CA ARG A 135 -2.37 -0.16 23.84
C ARG A 135 -0.90 0.00 24.19
N ALA A 136 -0.60 0.57 25.36
CA ALA A 136 0.76 0.61 25.88
C ALA A 136 1.08 -0.74 26.56
N ILE A 137 2.26 -1.30 26.32
CA ILE A 137 2.71 -2.56 26.90
C ILE A 137 3.84 -2.29 27.87
N LEU A 138 3.70 -2.71 29.13
CA LEU A 138 4.79 -2.75 30.11
C LEU A 138 5.32 -4.18 30.26
N LEU A 139 6.63 -4.33 30.05
CA LEU A 139 7.41 -5.52 30.38
C LEU A 139 8.22 -5.23 31.64
N ILE A 140 8.15 -6.09 32.64
CA ILE A 140 8.79 -5.88 33.95
C ILE A 140 9.79 -7.01 34.19
N ASP A 141 11.00 -6.66 34.63
CA ASP A 141 12.03 -7.64 34.94
C ASP A 141 11.62 -8.58 36.08
N GLY A 142 11.87 -9.88 35.89
CA GLY A 142 11.46 -10.95 36.81
C GLY A 142 10.02 -11.44 36.64
N GLU A 143 9.17 -10.75 35.88
CA GLU A 143 7.76 -11.12 35.66
C GLU A 143 7.56 -11.96 34.39
N ILE A 144 6.54 -12.81 34.39
CA ILE A 144 6.15 -13.67 33.24
C ILE A 144 4.89 -13.17 32.53
N GLU A 145 4.37 -12.02 32.93
CA GLU A 145 3.16 -11.39 32.39
C GLU A 145 3.48 -9.95 31.99
N ALA A 146 3.10 -9.58 30.77
CA ALA A 146 3.13 -8.21 30.29
C ALA A 146 1.83 -7.50 30.67
N VAL A 147 1.92 -6.23 31.04
CA VAL A 147 0.75 -5.41 31.38
C VAL A 147 0.37 -4.58 30.16
N ALA A 148 -0.78 -4.86 29.57
CA ALA A 148 -1.36 -4.05 28.49
C ALA A 148 -2.31 -3.01 29.07
N ILE A 149 -2.02 -1.73 28.85
CA ILE A 149 -2.76 -0.58 29.36
C ILE A 149 -3.48 0.10 28.20
N GLU A 150 -4.79 0.31 28.33
CA GLU A 150 -5.57 1.06 27.33
C GLU A 150 -5.21 2.55 27.40
N ALA A 151 -4.42 3.01 26.42
CA ALA A 151 -4.01 4.41 26.24
C ALA A 151 -4.26 4.88 24.79
N ARG A 152 -5.22 4.24 24.12
CA ARG A 152 -5.43 4.34 22.68
C ARG A 152 -6.29 5.54 22.31
N GLU A 153 -5.76 6.34 21.39
CA GLU A 153 -6.45 7.40 20.69
C GLU A 153 -6.10 7.33 19.20
N PHE A 154 -7.11 7.08 18.37
CA PHE A 154 -6.90 7.15 16.92
C PHE A 154 -6.96 8.61 16.46
N PRO A 155 -6.20 8.98 15.41
CA PRO A 155 -6.33 10.30 14.80
C PRO A 155 -7.80 10.58 14.45
N ALA A 156 -8.40 11.57 15.14
CA ALA A 156 -9.84 11.85 15.12
C ALA A 156 -10.19 13.27 14.63
N ARG A 157 -9.23 14.05 14.13
CA ARG A 157 -9.56 15.25 13.35
C ARG A 157 -10.43 14.78 12.19
N SER A 158 -11.59 15.40 11.97
CA SER A 158 -12.52 15.07 10.89
C SER A 158 -11.72 14.89 9.60
N PRO A 159 -11.45 13.65 9.17
CA PRO A 159 -10.69 13.47 7.97
C PRO A 159 -11.54 14.04 6.85
N GLU A 160 -11.06 15.11 6.21
CA GLU A 160 -11.75 15.65 5.05
C GLU A 160 -11.73 14.58 3.96
N GLU A 161 -12.84 14.49 3.22
CA GLU A 161 -12.95 13.51 2.16
C GLU A 161 -11.86 13.82 1.11
N PRO A 162 -11.05 12.83 0.67
CA PRO A 162 -10.03 13.04 -0.36
C PRO A 162 -10.59 13.77 -1.57
N ASP A 163 -10.04 14.92 -1.93
CA ASP A 163 -10.55 15.73 -3.03
C ASP A 163 -10.35 15.02 -4.38
N ILE A 164 -9.24 14.31 -4.53
CA ILE A 164 -8.85 13.65 -5.78
C ILE A 164 -9.49 12.26 -5.91
N GLU A 165 -9.68 11.53 -4.81
CA GLU A 165 -10.14 10.12 -4.81
C GLU A 165 -11.46 9.91 -4.04
N ARG A 166 -12.50 10.68 -4.40
CA ARG A 166 -13.84 10.59 -3.80
C ARG A 166 -14.53 9.25 -4.11
N VAL A 167 -15.25 8.70 -3.13
CA VAL A 167 -15.96 7.43 -3.25
C VAL A 167 -17.38 7.55 -2.71
N VAL A 168 -18.32 6.81 -3.30
CA VAL A 168 -19.73 6.86 -2.86
C VAL A 168 -19.91 6.13 -1.53
N ARG A 169 -19.08 5.12 -1.26
CA ARG A 169 -19.16 4.30 -0.04
C ARG A 169 -17.81 4.16 0.66
N GLY A 170 -17.86 3.95 1.98
CA GLY A 170 -16.81 3.66 3.00
C GLY A 170 -15.80 4.76 3.29
N SER A 171 -14.55 4.39 3.60
CA SER A 171 -13.56 5.29 4.22
C SER A 171 -13.46 6.63 3.52
N ARG A 172 -13.79 7.68 4.28
CA ARG A 172 -13.63 9.09 3.92
C ARG A 172 -12.38 9.69 4.56
N ASP A 173 -11.58 8.87 5.25
CA ASP A 173 -10.31 9.34 5.77
C ASP A 173 -9.29 9.51 4.66
N GLY A 174 -8.91 10.77 4.44
CA GLY A 174 -7.73 11.17 3.69
C GLY A 174 -6.51 11.35 4.60
N PHE A 175 -5.34 11.28 3.99
CA PHE A 175 -4.11 11.77 4.60
C PHE A 175 -4.16 13.29 4.81
N ASN A 176 -3.29 13.77 5.69
CA ASN A 176 -3.12 15.20 5.98
C ASN A 176 -1.63 15.57 5.90
N GLU A 177 -1.28 16.80 6.20
CA GLU A 177 0.08 17.31 6.09
C GLU A 177 1.04 16.80 7.17
N VAL A 178 0.55 16.02 8.15
CA VAL A 178 1.32 15.58 9.32
C VAL A 178 1.74 14.11 9.19
N ILE A 179 3.05 13.87 9.03
CA ILE A 179 3.57 12.53 8.75
C ILE A 179 3.25 11.48 9.84
N VAL A 180 3.27 11.88 11.12
CA VAL A 180 2.92 11.01 12.25
C VAL A 180 1.47 10.55 12.15
N SER A 181 0.55 11.45 11.76
CA SER A 181 -0.86 11.12 11.57
C SER A 181 -1.03 10.14 10.40
N ASN A 182 -0.33 10.36 9.29
CA ASN A 182 -0.40 9.51 8.10
C ASN A 182 0.11 8.08 8.37
N THR A 183 1.22 7.93 9.09
CA THR A 183 1.71 6.60 9.50
C THR A 183 0.71 5.86 10.39
N ALA A 184 0.09 6.56 11.35
CA ALA A 184 -0.95 6.00 12.21
C ALA A 184 -2.17 5.52 11.40
N LEU A 185 -2.62 6.27 10.39
CA LEU A 185 -3.72 5.88 9.50
C LEU A 185 -3.43 4.58 8.72
N ILE A 186 -2.18 4.36 8.32
CA ILE A 186 -1.73 3.12 7.67
C ILE A 186 -1.65 1.98 8.70
N ARG A 187 -0.98 2.20 9.84
CA ARG A 187 -0.82 1.21 10.92
C ARG A 187 -2.18 0.75 11.48
N ARG A 188 -3.21 1.60 11.43
CA ARG A 188 -4.56 1.25 11.90
C ARG A 188 -5.18 0.14 11.06
N ARG A 189 -4.80 0.06 9.79
CA ARG A 189 -5.24 -0.94 8.81
C ARG A 189 -4.33 -2.16 8.79
N ILE A 190 -3.02 -1.95 8.91
CA ILE A 190 -2.01 -3.01 8.92
C ILE A 190 -1.40 -3.14 10.31
N ARG A 191 -1.89 -4.11 11.07
CA ARG A 191 -1.37 -4.46 12.41
C ARG A 191 -0.33 -5.57 12.31
N ASP A 192 0.61 -5.38 11.40
CA ASP A 192 1.72 -6.31 11.20
C ASP A 192 2.97 -5.78 11.94
N PRO A 193 3.63 -6.60 12.80
CA PRO A 193 4.89 -6.24 13.46
C PRO A 193 5.99 -5.85 12.48
N ARG A 194 5.99 -6.41 11.26
CA ARG A 194 7.03 -6.27 10.22
C ARG A 194 6.81 -5.08 9.29
N LEU A 195 5.73 -4.32 9.48
CA LEU A 195 5.55 -3.04 8.80
C LEU A 195 6.55 -2.02 9.38
N ARG A 196 7.42 -1.49 8.51
CA ARG A 196 8.48 -0.54 8.83
C ARG A 196 8.14 0.84 8.27
N PHE A 197 8.44 1.87 9.05
CA PHE A 197 8.37 3.27 8.65
C PHE A 197 9.73 3.93 8.86
N LYS A 198 10.62 3.84 7.86
CA LYS A 198 11.97 4.39 7.98
C LYS A 198 11.96 5.91 7.79
N LEU A 199 12.22 6.66 8.85
CA LEU A 199 12.34 8.13 8.81
C LEU A 199 13.72 8.54 8.27
N MET A 200 13.72 9.53 7.39
CA MET A 200 14.89 10.09 6.74
C MET A 200 14.70 11.60 6.62
N GLN A 201 15.81 12.35 6.56
CA GLN A 201 15.77 13.80 6.45
C GLN A 201 16.41 14.24 5.14
N VAL A 202 15.72 15.11 4.38
CA VAL A 202 16.16 15.55 3.05
C VAL A 202 16.20 17.08 2.97
N GLY A 203 17.24 17.61 2.33
CA GLY A 203 17.45 19.04 2.12
C GLY A 203 18.32 19.70 3.20
N ARG A 204 19.23 20.58 2.77
CA ARG A 204 20.23 21.20 3.64
C ARG A 204 19.64 22.23 4.61
N ARG A 205 18.62 22.96 4.18
CA ARG A 205 17.96 24.03 4.94
C ARG A 205 16.56 23.63 5.39
N SER A 206 15.74 23.08 4.50
CA SER A 206 14.38 22.68 4.88
C SER A 206 14.38 21.49 5.81
N GLN A 207 15.38 20.61 5.71
CA GLN A 207 15.55 19.50 6.64
C GLN A 207 14.26 18.67 6.75
N THR A 208 13.61 18.46 5.61
CA THR A 208 12.25 17.91 5.48
C THR A 208 12.26 16.43 5.82
N ASP A 209 11.32 16.02 6.66
CA ASP A 209 11.13 14.62 7.03
C ASP A 209 10.46 13.83 5.90
N VAL A 210 11.04 12.69 5.57
CA VAL A 210 10.58 11.75 4.54
C VAL A 210 10.54 10.35 5.14
N VAL A 211 9.42 9.66 4.97
CA VAL A 211 9.23 8.30 5.48
C VAL A 211 9.11 7.32 4.33
N VAL A 212 9.93 6.28 4.37
CA VAL A 212 9.84 5.11 3.48
C VAL A 212 9.11 3.99 4.21
N ALA A 213 7.91 3.63 3.75
CA ALA A 213 7.08 2.59 4.34
C ALA A 213 7.09 1.31 3.49
N TYR A 214 7.27 0.15 4.14
CA TYR A 214 7.29 -1.16 3.49
C TYR A 214 7.05 -2.26 4.53
N ILE A 215 6.64 -3.46 4.08
CA ILE A 215 6.54 -4.65 4.93
C ILE A 215 7.75 -5.54 4.64
N GLU A 216 8.57 -5.80 5.68
CA GLU A 216 9.91 -6.38 5.54
C GLU A 216 9.93 -7.79 4.91
N ASP A 217 8.93 -8.61 5.17
CA ASP A 217 8.81 -9.99 4.67
C ASP A 217 8.02 -10.13 3.37
N ILE A 218 7.48 -9.02 2.84
CA ILE A 218 6.76 -9.00 1.55
C ILE A 218 7.57 -8.21 0.52
N ALA A 219 8.02 -7.02 0.85
CA ALA A 219 8.68 -6.11 -0.07
C ALA A 219 10.06 -6.63 -0.51
N ASN A 220 10.44 -6.37 -1.76
CA ASN A 220 11.77 -6.71 -2.24
C ASN A 220 12.83 -5.83 -1.58
N PRO A 221 13.81 -6.39 -0.85
CA PRO A 221 14.81 -5.60 -0.12
C PRO A 221 15.71 -4.79 -1.05
N ASN A 222 15.93 -5.24 -2.29
CA ASN A 222 16.68 -4.48 -3.28
C ASN A 222 15.92 -3.23 -3.74
N MET A 223 14.59 -3.32 -3.86
CA MET A 223 13.73 -2.19 -4.21
C MET A 223 13.72 -1.16 -3.09
N VAL A 224 13.54 -1.60 -1.83
CA VAL A 224 13.61 -0.73 -0.66
C VAL A 224 14.95 0.00 -0.61
N LYS A 225 16.05 -0.74 -0.80
CA LYS A 225 17.39 -0.16 -0.84
C LYS A 225 17.55 0.85 -1.98
N GLU A 226 17.06 0.54 -3.19
CA GLU A 226 17.13 1.46 -4.33
C GLU A 226 16.38 2.77 -4.06
N VAL A 227 15.19 2.70 -3.45
CA VAL A 227 14.41 3.89 -3.06
C VAL A 227 15.16 4.72 -2.02
N VAL A 228 15.65 4.08 -0.96
CA VAL A 228 16.46 4.74 0.08
C VAL A 228 17.71 5.39 -0.52
N ASP A 229 18.49 4.65 -1.31
CA ASP A 229 19.72 5.15 -1.94
C ASP A 229 19.44 6.33 -2.89
N ARG A 230 18.27 6.36 -3.55
CA ARG A 230 17.86 7.50 -4.41
C ARG A 230 17.53 8.73 -3.57
N ILE A 231 16.81 8.57 -2.46
CA ILE A 231 16.46 9.66 -1.55
C ILE A 231 17.70 10.24 -0.86
N GLU A 232 18.63 9.40 -0.39
CA GLU A 232 19.87 9.85 0.27
C GLU A 232 20.80 10.65 -0.65
N ARG A 233 20.70 10.45 -1.97
CA ARG A 233 21.50 11.20 -2.96
C ARG A 233 20.94 12.58 -3.29
N VAL A 234 19.75 12.93 -2.79
CA VAL A 234 19.13 14.23 -3.05
C VAL A 234 19.82 15.30 -2.19
N ASP A 235 20.71 16.07 -2.81
CA ASP A 235 21.36 17.24 -2.19
C ASP A 235 20.78 18.54 -2.77
N VAL A 236 19.86 19.14 -2.02
CA VAL A 236 19.12 20.37 -2.38
C VAL A 236 19.02 21.30 -1.18
N ASP A 237 18.72 22.59 -1.41
CA ASP A 237 18.48 23.52 -0.30
C ASP A 237 17.24 23.15 0.51
N GLY A 238 16.18 22.69 -0.15
CA GLY A 238 15.01 22.16 0.53
C GLY A 238 13.91 21.67 -0.40
N LEU A 239 12.88 21.09 0.19
CA LEU A 239 11.70 20.53 -0.50
C LEU A 239 10.41 21.26 -0.07
N PRO A 240 10.25 22.56 -0.36
CA PRO A 240 9.05 23.30 0.04
C PRO A 240 7.78 22.85 -0.70
N MET A 241 7.90 22.22 -1.87
CA MET A 241 6.78 21.62 -2.61
C MET A 241 6.70 20.09 -2.36
N ALA A 242 7.18 19.67 -1.19
CA ALA A 242 7.07 18.32 -0.62
C ALA A 242 7.32 17.17 -1.62
N GLU A 243 6.30 16.38 -1.92
CA GLU A 243 6.37 15.10 -2.62
C GLU A 243 6.73 15.24 -4.11
N LYS A 244 6.21 16.24 -4.82
CA LYS A 244 6.47 16.39 -6.26
C LYS A 244 7.93 16.80 -6.52
N SER A 245 8.45 17.72 -5.70
CA SER A 245 9.87 18.07 -5.74
C SER A 245 10.76 16.85 -5.50
N LEU A 246 10.42 16.03 -4.48
CA LEU A 246 11.18 14.82 -4.20
C LEU A 246 11.10 13.82 -5.36
N GLU A 247 9.91 13.62 -5.96
CA GLU A 247 9.69 12.74 -7.11
C GLU A 247 10.67 13.08 -8.26
N GLU A 248 10.78 14.35 -8.64
CA GLU A 248 11.62 14.77 -9.76
C GLU A 248 13.10 14.43 -9.52
N PHE A 249 13.59 14.59 -8.29
CA PHE A 249 14.97 14.25 -7.94
C PHE A 249 15.23 12.73 -7.95
N ILE A 250 14.30 11.93 -7.42
CA ILE A 250 14.47 10.46 -7.35
C ILE A 250 14.24 9.77 -8.70
N THR A 251 13.45 10.37 -9.59
CA THR A 251 13.16 9.86 -10.95
C THR A 251 14.11 10.41 -12.03
N ARG A 252 14.92 11.43 -11.69
CA ARG A 252 15.92 12.11 -12.55
C ARG A 252 15.35 13.06 -13.61
N GLY A 253 14.13 13.57 -13.45
CA GLY A 253 13.59 14.67 -14.27
C GLY A 253 13.66 14.41 -15.78
N ASP A 254 13.39 13.17 -16.22
CA ASP A 254 13.36 12.85 -17.65
C ASP A 254 12.19 13.59 -18.34
N TRP A 255 12.38 13.99 -19.61
CA TRP A 255 11.32 14.59 -20.46
C TRP A 255 10.18 13.61 -20.82
N ASN A 256 10.10 12.47 -20.13
CA ASN A 256 9.04 11.50 -20.29
C ASN A 256 7.80 12.00 -19.54
N PRO A 257 6.68 12.29 -20.23
CA PRO A 257 5.50 12.82 -19.56
C PRO A 257 4.78 11.77 -18.71
N PHE A 258 5.07 10.47 -18.88
CA PHE A 258 4.38 9.42 -18.13
C PHE A 258 4.77 9.39 -16.65
N PRO A 259 3.77 9.39 -15.72
CA PRO A 259 4.04 9.42 -14.29
C PRO A 259 4.66 8.10 -13.81
N GLN A 260 5.82 8.20 -13.16
CA GLN A 260 6.56 7.05 -12.64
C GLN A 260 6.15 6.63 -11.23
N VAL A 261 5.48 7.51 -10.49
CA VAL A 261 4.90 7.24 -9.16
C VAL A 261 3.40 7.46 -9.21
N ARG A 262 2.64 6.70 -8.44
CA ARG A 262 1.21 6.97 -8.25
C ARG A 262 1.00 7.70 -6.94
N TYR A 263 0.30 8.82 -6.97
CA TYR A 263 -0.12 9.53 -5.77
C TYR A 263 -1.45 8.98 -5.26
N THR A 264 -1.63 8.92 -3.95
CA THR A 264 -2.90 8.64 -3.29
C THR A 264 -3.05 9.47 -2.04
N GLU A 265 -4.24 10.01 -1.83
CA GLU A 265 -4.64 10.69 -0.59
C GLU A 265 -5.28 9.70 0.38
N ARG A 266 -5.41 8.43 0.00
CA ARG A 266 -6.19 7.43 0.70
C ARG A 266 -5.31 6.43 1.47
N PRO A 267 -5.50 6.29 2.79
CA PRO A 267 -4.76 5.29 3.57
C PRO A 267 -5.18 3.84 3.27
N ASP A 268 -6.41 3.60 2.81
CA ASP A 268 -6.86 2.25 2.43
C ASP A 268 -6.18 1.76 1.14
N VAL A 269 -6.00 2.63 0.14
CA VAL A 269 -5.24 2.36 -1.08
C VAL A 269 -3.76 2.11 -0.75
N SER A 270 -3.17 2.94 0.11
CA SER A 270 -1.79 2.76 0.59
C SER A 270 -1.58 1.41 1.28
N ALA A 271 -2.49 1.05 2.20
CA ALA A 271 -2.44 -0.24 2.90
C ALA A 271 -2.54 -1.42 1.93
N MET A 272 -3.43 -1.33 0.92
CA MET A 272 -3.52 -2.35 -0.10
C MET A 272 -2.19 -2.52 -0.84
N HIS A 273 -1.58 -1.44 -1.33
CA HIS A 273 -0.32 -1.50 -2.07
C HIS A 273 0.85 -2.05 -1.24
N LEU A 274 0.93 -1.71 0.06
CA LEU A 274 1.90 -2.31 0.99
C LEU A 274 1.74 -3.83 1.08
N LEU A 275 0.49 -4.32 1.19
CA LEU A 275 0.19 -5.76 1.20
C LEU A 275 0.53 -6.46 -0.13
N GLU A 276 0.58 -5.72 -1.24
CA GLU A 276 1.05 -6.25 -2.54
C GLU A 276 2.58 -6.31 -2.64
N GLY A 277 3.31 -5.62 -1.75
CA GLY A 277 4.77 -5.54 -1.74
C GLY A 277 5.35 -4.26 -2.33
N HIS A 278 4.56 -3.20 -2.49
CA HIS A 278 5.05 -1.88 -2.90
C HIS A 278 5.82 -1.20 -1.78
N VAL A 279 6.66 -0.24 -2.16
CA VAL A 279 7.35 0.69 -1.26
C VAL A 279 6.67 2.04 -1.36
N LEU A 280 6.22 2.58 -0.24
CA LEU A 280 5.58 3.90 -0.20
C LEU A 280 6.56 4.96 0.30
N ILE A 281 6.41 6.17 -0.21
CA ILE A 281 7.19 7.33 0.23
C ILE A 281 6.20 8.41 0.66
N MET A 282 6.36 8.91 1.88
CA MET A 282 5.58 9.98 2.46
C MET A 282 6.52 11.15 2.73
N VAL A 283 6.11 12.37 2.38
CA VAL A 283 6.88 13.58 2.65
C VAL A 283 6.07 14.42 3.63
N ASP A 284 6.71 14.90 4.69
CA ASP A 284 6.06 15.81 5.63
C ASP A 284 5.59 17.07 4.90
N THR A 285 4.52 17.70 5.37
CA THR A 285 3.80 18.83 4.72
C THR A 285 2.95 18.49 3.50
N SER A 286 2.80 17.20 3.15
CA SER A 286 1.92 16.76 2.07
C SER A 286 0.76 15.87 2.53
N PRO A 287 -0.48 16.09 2.03
CA PRO A 287 -1.61 15.19 2.24
C PRO A 287 -1.64 14.01 1.24
N SER A 288 -0.55 13.73 0.52
CA SER A 288 -0.49 12.64 -0.45
C SER A 288 0.71 11.71 -0.23
N VAL A 289 0.54 10.45 -0.63
CA VAL A 289 1.56 9.40 -0.49
C VAL A 289 1.93 8.86 -1.88
N MET A 290 3.23 8.73 -2.13
CA MET A 290 3.76 8.15 -3.35
C MET A 290 3.85 6.64 -3.25
N ILE A 291 3.20 5.94 -4.19
CA ILE A 291 3.28 4.49 -4.36
C ILE A 291 4.33 4.16 -5.42
N THR A 292 5.32 3.36 -5.06
CA THR A 292 6.44 2.97 -5.94
C THR A 292 6.75 1.47 -5.86
N PRO A 293 7.20 0.83 -6.95
CA PRO A 293 7.06 1.26 -8.35
C PRO A 293 5.60 1.24 -8.81
N SER A 294 5.21 2.08 -9.77
CA SER A 294 3.88 2.06 -10.37
C SER A 294 3.90 1.68 -11.86
N THR A 295 2.82 1.04 -12.33
CA THR A 295 2.62 0.71 -13.74
C THR A 295 1.55 1.60 -14.33
N TYR A 296 1.44 1.63 -15.66
CA TYR A 296 0.37 2.34 -16.36
C TYR A 296 -1.02 1.92 -15.85
N PHE A 297 -1.22 0.63 -15.58
CA PHE A 297 -2.52 0.13 -15.10
C PHE A 297 -2.79 0.46 -13.64
N HIS A 298 -1.77 0.58 -12.79
CA HIS A 298 -1.96 1.08 -11.42
C HIS A 298 -2.59 2.47 -11.44
N HIS A 299 -2.25 3.35 -12.38
CA HIS A 299 -2.86 4.69 -12.51
C HIS A 299 -4.32 4.68 -12.96
N LEU A 300 -4.78 3.58 -13.56
CA LEU A 300 -6.15 3.41 -14.01
C LEU A 300 -7.05 2.72 -12.98
N GLU A 301 -6.49 2.29 -11.85
CA GLU A 301 -7.26 1.72 -10.76
C GLU A 301 -7.91 2.82 -9.92
N HIS A 302 -9.15 2.56 -9.49
CA HIS A 302 -9.89 3.42 -8.57
C HIS A 302 -10.54 2.60 -7.44
N ALA A 303 -10.58 3.17 -6.24
CA ALA A 303 -11.12 2.52 -5.05
C ALA A 303 -12.60 2.10 -5.20
N GLU A 304 -13.41 2.90 -5.89
CA GLU A 304 -14.85 2.63 -6.10
C GLU A 304 -15.11 1.24 -6.73
N GLU A 305 -14.25 0.78 -7.63
CA GLU A 305 -14.40 -0.54 -8.26
C GLU A 305 -14.37 -1.67 -7.23
N TYR A 306 -13.52 -1.53 -6.22
CA TYR A 306 -13.35 -2.52 -5.17
C TYR A 306 -14.46 -2.47 -4.12
N ARG A 307 -15.26 -1.38 -4.09
CA ARG A 307 -16.44 -1.25 -3.23
C ARG A 307 -17.73 -1.85 -3.79
N GLN A 308 -17.74 -2.18 -5.07
CA GLN A 308 -18.88 -2.81 -5.75
C GLN A 308 -18.71 -4.34 -5.80
N ASN A 309 -19.75 -5.10 -6.17
CA ASN A 309 -19.61 -6.54 -6.44
C ASN A 309 -18.67 -6.80 -7.62
N ALA A 310 -17.96 -7.93 -7.63
CA ALA A 310 -16.93 -8.26 -8.63
C ALA A 310 -17.36 -7.99 -10.08
N PRO A 311 -18.53 -8.45 -10.57
CA PRO A 311 -18.97 -8.17 -11.94
C PRO A 311 -19.20 -6.68 -12.24
N VAL A 312 -19.78 -5.94 -11.28
CA VAL A 312 -20.03 -4.50 -11.43
C VAL A 312 -18.73 -3.71 -11.45
N GLY A 313 -17.79 -4.01 -10.55
CA GLY A 313 -16.48 -3.35 -10.56
C GLY A 313 -15.66 -3.70 -11.81
N PHE A 314 -15.79 -4.92 -12.34
CA PHE A 314 -15.20 -5.28 -13.64
C PHE A 314 -15.79 -4.44 -14.77
N TYR A 315 -17.12 -4.33 -14.85
CA TYR A 315 -17.80 -3.48 -15.84
C TYR A 315 -17.35 -2.01 -15.77
N LEU A 316 -17.30 -1.43 -14.56
CA LEU A 316 -16.81 -0.07 -14.35
C LEU A 316 -15.35 0.12 -14.79
N ARG A 317 -14.49 -0.88 -14.53
CA ARG A 317 -13.10 -0.87 -14.97
C ARG A 317 -12.98 -0.87 -16.49
N ILE A 318 -13.78 -1.67 -17.19
CA ILE A 318 -13.79 -1.70 -18.67
C ILE A 318 -14.30 -0.38 -19.25
N ILE A 319 -15.38 0.20 -18.72
CA ILE A 319 -15.87 1.51 -19.16
C ILE A 319 -14.77 2.56 -19.00
N ARG A 320 -14.04 2.53 -17.88
CA ARG A 320 -12.94 3.47 -17.65
C ARG A 320 -11.83 3.29 -18.68
N TYR A 321 -11.43 2.05 -18.98
CA TYR A 321 -10.44 1.81 -20.02
C TYR A 321 -10.90 2.35 -21.38
N LEU A 322 -12.16 2.14 -21.73
CA LEU A 322 -12.74 2.72 -22.95
C LEU A 322 -12.72 4.25 -22.91
N ALA A 323 -13.12 4.86 -21.80
CA ALA A 323 -13.13 6.32 -21.62
C ALA A 323 -11.72 6.94 -21.73
N VAL A 324 -10.70 6.26 -21.20
CA VAL A 324 -9.31 6.73 -21.33
C VAL A 324 -8.78 6.55 -22.76
N VAL A 325 -9.12 5.44 -23.43
CA VAL A 325 -8.73 5.23 -24.83
C VAL A 325 -9.41 6.26 -25.73
N THR A 326 -10.72 6.51 -25.55
CA THR A 326 -11.42 7.53 -26.32
C THR A 326 -10.90 8.92 -26.01
N SER A 327 -10.53 9.22 -24.76
CA SER A 327 -9.98 10.53 -24.42
C SER A 327 -8.65 10.84 -25.09
N VAL A 328 -7.85 9.83 -25.47
CA VAL A 328 -6.56 10.05 -26.14
C VAL A 328 -6.72 10.01 -27.67
N PHE A 329 -7.43 9.01 -28.19
CA PHE A 329 -7.40 8.70 -29.62
C PHE A 329 -8.59 9.24 -30.41
N LEU A 330 -9.74 9.51 -29.77
CA LEU A 330 -10.98 9.82 -30.50
C LEU A 330 -10.86 11.11 -31.34
N LEU A 331 -10.39 12.20 -30.73
CA LEU A 331 -10.30 13.50 -31.41
C LEU A 331 -9.24 13.52 -32.53
N PRO A 332 -7.99 13.03 -32.34
CA PRO A 332 -7.04 12.91 -33.45
C PRO A 332 -7.51 11.98 -34.57
N LEU A 333 -8.20 10.88 -34.22
CA LEU A 333 -8.75 9.94 -35.19
C LEU A 333 -9.88 10.58 -36.01
N TRP A 334 -10.77 11.32 -35.37
CA TRP A 334 -11.79 12.09 -36.07
C TRP A 334 -11.16 13.14 -37.00
N LEU A 335 -10.18 13.91 -36.51
CA LEU A 335 -9.49 14.91 -37.33
C LEU A 335 -8.85 14.28 -38.58
N MET A 336 -8.26 13.09 -38.44
CA MET A 336 -7.68 12.35 -39.56
C MET A 336 -8.74 12.05 -40.64
N PHE A 337 -9.91 11.55 -40.26
CA PHE A 337 -10.99 11.26 -41.20
C PHE A 337 -11.62 12.51 -41.79
N ALA A 338 -11.74 13.58 -41.01
CA ALA A 338 -12.26 14.86 -41.48
C ALA A 338 -11.32 15.53 -42.51
N LEU A 339 -10.00 15.30 -42.41
CA LEU A 339 -9.02 15.79 -43.39
C LEU A 339 -8.97 14.93 -44.67
N ASP A 340 -9.13 13.61 -44.55
CA ASP A 340 -9.15 12.67 -45.67
C ASP A 340 -10.41 11.79 -45.65
N PRO A 341 -11.58 12.27 -46.13
CA PRO A 341 -12.84 11.52 -46.11
C PRO A 341 -12.80 10.21 -46.92
N THR A 342 -11.88 10.10 -47.88
CA THR A 342 -11.69 8.88 -48.70
C THR A 342 -11.32 7.64 -47.88
N LEU A 343 -10.84 7.82 -46.64
CA LEU A 343 -10.51 6.74 -45.73
C LEU A 343 -11.74 6.15 -45.03
N LEU A 344 -12.89 6.83 -45.09
CA LEU A 344 -14.13 6.39 -44.46
C LEU A 344 -14.84 5.34 -45.32
N PRO A 345 -15.26 4.20 -44.73
CA PRO A 345 -16.21 3.31 -45.37
C PRO A 345 -17.56 4.00 -45.63
N PRO A 346 -18.36 3.56 -46.62
CA PRO A 346 -19.63 4.22 -46.97
C PRO A 346 -20.64 4.37 -45.83
N PHE A 347 -20.61 3.46 -44.84
CA PHE A 347 -21.51 3.51 -43.69
C PHE A 347 -21.13 4.58 -42.64
N LEU A 348 -19.95 5.22 -42.78
CA LEU A 348 -19.45 6.28 -41.90
C LEU A 348 -19.26 7.62 -42.64
N GLU A 349 -19.83 7.79 -43.83
CA GLU A 349 -19.73 9.02 -44.62
C GLU A 349 -20.32 10.26 -43.91
N PHE A 350 -21.12 10.06 -42.87
CA PHE A 350 -21.63 11.15 -42.02
C PHE A 350 -20.56 11.78 -41.11
N ILE A 351 -19.34 11.22 -41.06
CA ILE A 351 -18.25 11.72 -40.21
C ILE A 351 -17.45 12.77 -40.98
N GLY A 352 -17.36 13.97 -40.41
CA GLY A 352 -16.64 15.09 -40.98
C GLY A 352 -17.58 16.19 -41.44
N PRO A 353 -17.10 17.44 -41.44
CA PRO A 353 -17.95 18.60 -41.69
C PRO A 353 -18.51 18.60 -43.11
N GLU A 354 -19.82 18.81 -43.24
CA GLU A 354 -20.52 18.90 -44.53
C GLU A 354 -20.14 20.17 -45.32
N GLU A 355 -19.80 21.25 -44.61
CA GLU A 355 -19.44 22.55 -45.18
C GLU A 355 -18.04 22.99 -44.75
N ALA A 356 -17.33 23.72 -45.62
CA ALA A 356 -16.04 24.29 -45.29
C ALA A 356 -16.23 25.55 -44.42
N GLY A 357 -15.93 25.46 -43.13
CA GLY A 357 -15.95 26.62 -42.23
C GLY A 357 -14.91 27.71 -42.56
N ALA A 358 -15.04 28.88 -41.92
CA ALA A 358 -14.21 30.05 -42.16
C ALA A 358 -12.72 29.87 -41.78
N ILE A 359 -12.44 28.93 -40.88
CA ILE A 359 -11.10 28.63 -40.35
C ILE A 359 -10.75 27.17 -40.68
N PRO A 360 -9.49 26.85 -41.04
CA PRO A 360 -9.04 25.47 -41.21
C PRO A 360 -9.34 24.58 -40.00
N LEU A 361 -9.81 23.35 -40.22
CA LEU A 361 -10.20 22.42 -39.16
C LEU A 361 -9.11 22.20 -38.11
N VAL A 362 -7.86 22.07 -38.56
CA VAL A 362 -6.70 21.90 -37.67
C VAL A 362 -6.59 23.04 -36.67
N LEU A 363 -6.74 24.29 -37.12
CA LEU A 363 -6.65 25.46 -36.26
C LEU A 363 -7.83 25.53 -35.30
N GLN A 364 -9.03 25.12 -35.75
CA GLN A 364 -10.19 25.01 -34.88
C GLN A 364 -9.95 24.00 -33.75
N VAL A 365 -9.43 22.80 -34.04
CA VAL A 365 -9.14 21.78 -33.01
C VAL A 365 -8.08 22.26 -32.01
N ILE A 366 -6.98 22.84 -32.49
CA ILE A 366 -5.91 23.36 -31.63
C ILE A 366 -6.44 24.50 -30.74
N ALA A 367 -7.22 25.42 -31.30
CA ALA A 367 -7.82 26.51 -30.55
C ALA A 367 -8.84 26.00 -29.52
N ALA A 368 -9.62 24.97 -29.85
CA ALA A 368 -10.60 24.39 -28.94
C ALA A 368 -9.94 23.66 -27.76
N GLU A 369 -8.86 22.90 -27.99
CA GLU A 369 -8.05 22.30 -26.91
C GLU A 369 -7.45 23.39 -26.01
N ALA A 370 -6.80 24.40 -26.60
CA ALA A 370 -6.24 25.51 -25.83
C ALA A 370 -7.31 26.31 -25.07
N GLY A 371 -8.51 26.45 -25.65
CA GLY A 371 -9.65 27.11 -25.01
C GLY A 371 -10.17 26.34 -23.80
N LEU A 372 -10.35 25.01 -23.94
CA LEU A 372 -10.74 24.13 -22.84
C LEU A 372 -9.73 24.20 -21.69
N ASP A 373 -8.45 24.27 -22.03
CA ASP A 373 -7.34 24.38 -21.10
C ASP A 373 -7.37 25.69 -20.33
N MET A 374 -7.60 26.80 -21.03
CA MET A 374 -7.76 28.12 -20.43
C MET A 374 -8.97 28.16 -19.49
N ILE A 375 -10.11 27.56 -19.89
CA ILE A 375 -11.29 27.44 -19.02
C ILE A 375 -10.97 26.64 -17.77
N ARG A 376 -10.27 25.51 -17.89
CA ARG A 376 -9.90 24.69 -16.75
C ARG A 376 -8.95 25.41 -15.79
N MET A 377 -7.94 26.10 -16.31
CA MET A 377 -7.03 26.91 -15.50
C MET A 377 -7.79 28.04 -14.78
N ALA A 378 -8.70 28.71 -15.47
CA ALA A 378 -9.56 29.73 -14.87
C ALA A 378 -10.45 29.15 -13.77
N ALA A 379 -11.01 27.94 -13.96
CA ALA A 379 -11.85 27.27 -12.99
C ALA A 379 -11.12 26.92 -11.69
N ILE A 380 -9.85 26.49 -11.77
CA ILE A 380 -9.03 26.19 -10.58
C ILE A 380 -8.76 27.46 -9.75
N HIS A 381 -8.62 28.62 -10.41
CA HIS A 381 -8.44 29.91 -9.74
C HIS A 381 -9.75 30.59 -9.32
N THR A 382 -10.90 30.01 -9.68
CA THR A 382 -12.21 30.55 -9.38
C THR A 382 -12.76 29.89 -8.11
N PRO A 383 -13.24 30.66 -7.11
CA PRO A 383 -13.88 30.08 -5.92
C PRO A 383 -15.01 29.11 -6.28
N SER A 384 -15.10 28.00 -5.53
CA SER A 384 -16.04 26.90 -5.80
C SER A 384 -17.49 27.32 -6.12
N PRO A 385 -18.12 28.29 -5.41
CA PRO A 385 -19.48 28.74 -5.75
C PRO A 385 -19.62 29.36 -7.14
N LEU A 386 -18.54 29.94 -7.68
CA LEU A 386 -18.50 30.58 -9.00
C LEU A 386 -18.05 29.62 -10.11
N ALA A 387 -17.42 28.49 -9.77
CA ALA A 387 -16.93 27.51 -10.73
C ALA A 387 -18.06 26.92 -11.60
N THR A 388 -19.22 26.63 -11.00
CA THR A 388 -20.40 26.14 -11.72
C THR A 388 -20.94 27.17 -12.71
N ALA A 389 -20.96 28.45 -12.33
CA ALA A 389 -21.40 29.53 -13.21
C ALA A 389 -20.41 29.75 -14.37
N LEU A 390 -19.11 29.69 -14.11
CA LEU A 390 -18.07 29.74 -15.14
C LEU A 390 -18.21 28.60 -16.15
N GLY A 391 -18.49 27.38 -15.66
CA GLY A 391 -18.75 26.22 -16.51
C GLY A 391 -19.97 26.41 -17.42
N LEU A 392 -21.05 26.99 -16.90
CA LEU A 392 -22.25 27.31 -17.68
C LEU A 392 -21.96 28.35 -18.77
N ILE A 393 -21.23 29.41 -18.43
CA ILE A 393 -20.84 30.46 -19.39
C ILE A 393 -19.93 29.88 -20.48
N ALA A 394 -18.96 29.05 -20.09
CA ALA A 394 -18.05 28.41 -21.03
C ALA A 394 -18.79 27.46 -22.00
N ALA A 395 -19.69 26.62 -21.48
CA ALA A 395 -20.42 25.64 -22.28
C ALA A 395 -21.46 26.30 -23.20
N PHE A 396 -22.36 27.13 -22.66
CA PHE A 396 -23.48 27.70 -23.41
C PHE A 396 -23.11 28.99 -24.13
N MET A 397 -22.53 29.98 -23.42
CA MET A 397 -22.31 31.30 -24.05
C MET A 397 -21.13 31.30 -25.01
N ILE A 398 -20.02 30.65 -24.68
CA ILE A 398 -18.84 30.66 -25.55
C ILE A 398 -18.97 29.56 -26.61
N GLY A 399 -19.43 28.37 -26.23
CA GLY A 399 -19.66 27.26 -27.16
C GLY A 399 -20.66 27.59 -28.26
N ASP A 400 -21.91 27.88 -27.88
CA ASP A 400 -22.99 28.09 -28.86
C ASP A 400 -22.72 29.31 -29.74
N VAL A 401 -22.28 30.43 -29.15
CA VAL A 401 -21.96 31.64 -29.95
C VAL A 401 -20.81 31.37 -30.92
N ALA A 402 -19.80 30.57 -30.54
CA ALA A 402 -18.70 30.22 -31.43
C ALA A 402 -19.15 29.31 -32.58
N ILE A 403 -20.17 28.47 -32.39
CA ILE A 403 -20.82 27.73 -33.48
C ILE A 403 -21.59 28.71 -34.38
N ASP A 404 -22.42 29.57 -33.79
CA ASP A 404 -23.31 30.48 -34.52
C ASP A 404 -22.55 31.48 -35.40
N VAL A 405 -21.39 31.98 -34.92
CA VAL A 405 -20.50 32.86 -35.71
C VAL A 405 -19.59 32.11 -36.68
N GLY A 406 -19.70 30.78 -36.75
CA GLY A 406 -18.94 29.93 -37.68
C GLY A 406 -17.46 29.74 -37.31
N LEU A 407 -17.09 29.98 -36.04
CA LEU A 407 -15.73 29.78 -35.55
C LEU A 407 -15.40 28.29 -35.37
N PHE A 408 -16.37 27.50 -34.88
CA PHE A 408 -16.22 26.06 -34.65
C PHE A 408 -17.30 25.27 -35.36
N HIS A 409 -16.92 24.13 -35.94
CA HIS A 409 -17.89 23.12 -36.35
C HIS A 409 -18.48 22.41 -35.11
N PRO A 410 -19.79 22.13 -35.09
CA PRO A 410 -20.44 21.43 -33.98
C PRO A 410 -19.76 20.09 -33.62
N GLU A 411 -19.26 19.37 -34.63
CA GLU A 411 -18.54 18.11 -34.43
C GLU A 411 -17.29 18.27 -33.56
N ILE A 412 -16.52 19.35 -33.72
CA ILE A 412 -15.30 19.58 -32.93
C ILE A 412 -15.65 19.67 -31.45
N ILE A 413 -16.71 20.41 -31.12
CA ILE A 413 -17.18 20.57 -29.74
C ILE A 413 -17.68 19.25 -29.18
N LEU A 414 -18.39 18.45 -29.99
CA LEU A 414 -18.82 17.10 -29.60
C LEU A 414 -17.64 16.18 -29.24
N TYR A 415 -16.65 16.04 -30.14
CA TYR A 415 -15.51 15.14 -29.92
C TYR A 415 -14.60 15.65 -28.80
N LEU A 416 -14.44 16.96 -28.66
CA LEU A 416 -13.70 17.57 -27.56
C LEU A 416 -14.39 17.32 -26.22
N ALA A 417 -15.73 17.47 -26.15
CA ALA A 417 -16.49 17.17 -24.94
C ALA A 417 -16.35 15.70 -24.54
N LEU A 418 -16.45 14.77 -25.49
CA LEU A 418 -16.21 13.34 -25.23
C LEU A 418 -14.78 13.07 -24.73
N ALA A 419 -13.78 13.72 -25.31
CA ALA A 419 -12.40 13.60 -24.87
C ALA A 419 -12.17 14.18 -23.45
N ALA A 420 -12.82 15.29 -23.13
CA ALA A 420 -12.80 15.90 -21.79
C ALA A 420 -13.43 14.98 -20.74
N VAL A 421 -14.61 14.41 -21.04
CA VAL A 421 -15.30 13.44 -20.17
C VAL A 421 -14.40 12.23 -19.89
N GLY A 422 -13.76 11.67 -20.91
CA GLY A 422 -12.84 10.54 -20.73
C GLY A 422 -11.56 10.91 -19.96
N THR A 423 -11.11 12.18 -20.04
CA THR A 423 -10.02 12.69 -19.20
C THR A 423 -10.43 12.72 -17.72
N PHE A 424 -11.66 13.16 -17.41
CA PHE A 424 -12.19 13.13 -16.02
C PHE A 424 -12.46 11.71 -15.51
N ALA A 425 -12.68 10.74 -16.39
CA ALA A 425 -12.78 9.33 -16.02
C ALA A 425 -11.40 8.73 -15.64
N THR A 426 -10.29 9.41 -15.93
CA THR A 426 -8.93 8.98 -15.57
C THR A 426 -8.69 9.24 -14.07
N PRO A 427 -8.45 8.21 -13.22
CA PRO A 427 -8.36 8.37 -11.77
C PRO A 427 -7.12 9.16 -11.33
N SER A 428 -5.98 8.90 -11.97
CA SER A 428 -4.74 9.60 -11.68
C SER A 428 -4.72 10.95 -12.40
N TYR A 429 -4.62 12.03 -11.63
CA TYR A 429 -4.53 13.39 -12.17
C TYR A 429 -3.32 13.55 -13.12
N GLU A 430 -2.15 13.07 -12.71
CA GLU A 430 -0.91 13.11 -13.50
C GLU A 430 -1.06 12.36 -14.83
N LEU A 431 -1.70 11.18 -14.80
CA LEU A 431 -1.95 10.42 -16.02
C LEU A 431 -2.96 11.15 -16.93
N GLY A 432 -3.99 11.79 -16.36
CA GLY A 432 -4.93 12.61 -17.12
C GLY A 432 -4.26 13.75 -17.87
N GLN A 433 -3.31 14.45 -17.24
CA GLN A 433 -2.50 15.50 -17.89
C GLN A 433 -1.60 14.92 -18.99
N THR A 434 -0.98 13.77 -18.71
CA THR A 434 -0.14 13.05 -19.69
C THR A 434 -0.95 12.68 -20.94
N ASN A 435 -2.13 12.09 -20.75
CA ASN A 435 -3.02 11.65 -21.82
C ASN A 435 -3.45 12.82 -22.72
N ARG A 436 -3.67 14.00 -22.14
CA ARG A 436 -3.94 15.24 -22.88
C ARG A 436 -2.72 15.69 -23.71
N LEU A 437 -1.51 15.69 -23.14
CA LEU A 437 -0.30 16.03 -23.91
C LEU A 437 -0.08 15.06 -25.08
N VAL A 438 -0.32 13.76 -24.84
CA VAL A 438 -0.27 12.73 -25.89
C VAL A 438 -1.33 13.00 -26.97
N ARG A 439 -2.56 13.35 -26.59
CA ARG A 439 -3.62 13.71 -27.55
C ARG A 439 -3.22 14.91 -28.41
N ILE A 440 -2.71 15.99 -27.80
CA ILE A 440 -2.24 17.18 -28.54
C ILE A 440 -1.10 16.81 -29.49
N PHE A 441 -0.16 15.98 -29.05
CA PHE A 441 0.90 15.46 -29.92
C PHE A 441 0.32 14.70 -31.12
N LEU A 442 -0.67 13.82 -30.91
CA LEU A 442 -1.34 13.10 -32.01
C LEU A 442 -2.08 14.05 -32.96
N VAL A 443 -2.77 15.07 -32.45
CA VAL A 443 -3.42 16.11 -33.26
C VAL A 443 -2.40 16.83 -34.14
N ILE A 444 -1.25 17.21 -33.60
CA ILE A 444 -0.17 17.88 -34.35
C ILE A 444 0.40 16.94 -35.42
N MET A 445 0.60 15.67 -35.12
CA MET A 445 1.09 14.69 -36.09
C MET A 445 0.09 14.50 -37.25
N VAL A 446 -1.21 14.43 -36.96
CA VAL A 446 -2.29 14.40 -37.97
C VAL A 446 -2.31 15.68 -38.79
N ALA A 447 -2.16 16.84 -38.15
CA ALA A 447 -2.14 18.12 -38.84
C ALA A 447 -0.99 18.25 -39.86
N LEU A 448 0.18 17.68 -39.55
CA LEU A 448 1.36 17.77 -40.41
C LEU A 448 1.41 16.69 -41.50
N PHE A 449 0.94 15.48 -41.21
CA PHE A 449 1.14 14.31 -42.07
C PHE A 449 -0.13 13.46 -42.30
N SER A 450 -1.31 13.98 -41.96
CA SER A 450 -2.60 13.30 -42.04
C SER A 450 -2.56 11.89 -41.40
N TRP A 451 -3.11 10.88 -42.08
CA TRP A 451 -3.20 9.49 -41.60
C TRP A 451 -1.84 8.84 -41.34
N ILE A 452 -0.81 9.20 -42.11
CA ILE A 452 0.56 8.71 -41.89
C ILE A 452 1.09 9.23 -40.55
N GLY A 453 0.81 10.50 -40.26
CA GLY A 453 1.14 11.14 -38.99
C GLY A 453 0.50 10.45 -37.80
N PHE A 454 -0.79 10.12 -37.91
CA PHE A 454 -1.50 9.37 -36.87
C PHE A 454 -0.80 8.05 -36.55
N ILE A 455 -0.52 7.23 -37.56
CA ILE A 455 0.12 5.91 -37.38
C ILE A 455 1.51 6.06 -36.77
N ILE A 456 2.33 6.99 -37.28
CA ILE A 456 3.68 7.24 -36.74
C ILE A 456 3.59 7.73 -35.29
N GLY A 457 2.66 8.63 -34.98
CA GLY A 457 2.45 9.14 -33.63
C GLY A 457 2.05 8.04 -32.64
N VAL A 458 1.12 7.16 -33.03
CA VAL A 458 0.70 6.00 -32.23
C VAL A 458 1.86 5.02 -32.02
N LEU A 459 2.65 4.74 -33.06
CA LEU A 459 3.82 3.88 -32.95
C LEU A 459 4.90 4.49 -32.04
N ALA A 460 5.16 5.79 -32.16
CA ALA A 460 6.09 6.51 -31.30
C ALA A 460 5.65 6.47 -29.83
N LEU A 461 4.36 6.66 -29.57
CA LEU A 461 3.76 6.53 -28.24
C LEU A 461 3.94 5.10 -27.69
N ALA A 462 3.65 4.08 -28.50
CA ALA A 462 3.83 2.69 -28.09
C ALA A 462 5.28 2.40 -27.70
N VAL A 463 6.26 2.87 -28.49
CA VAL A 463 7.68 2.73 -28.19
C VAL A 463 8.04 3.45 -26.89
N LEU A 464 7.56 4.68 -26.68
CA LEU A 464 7.82 5.46 -25.47
C LEU A 464 7.30 4.74 -24.22
N VAL A 465 6.06 4.27 -24.23
CA VAL A 465 5.44 3.53 -23.12
C VAL A 465 6.18 2.22 -22.85
N MET A 466 6.55 1.46 -23.89
CA MET A 466 7.29 0.21 -23.75
C MET A 466 8.72 0.39 -23.22
N ARG A 467 9.37 1.53 -23.49
CA ARG A 467 10.71 1.84 -22.97
C ARG A 467 10.70 2.45 -21.57
N SER A 468 9.56 3.01 -21.16
CA SER A 468 9.38 3.62 -19.85
C SER A 468 9.53 2.60 -18.72
N LYS A 469 10.17 3.01 -17.64
CA LYS A 469 10.37 2.20 -16.43
C LYS A 469 10.07 3.02 -15.19
N SER A 470 9.44 2.39 -14.20
CA SER A 470 9.27 2.94 -12.86
C SER A 470 10.19 2.17 -11.91
N PHE A 471 11.19 2.84 -11.34
CA PHE A 471 12.20 2.24 -10.43
C PHE A 471 12.76 0.90 -10.96
N GLY A 472 13.18 0.91 -12.23
CA GLY A 472 13.75 -0.26 -12.90
C GLY A 472 12.73 -1.30 -13.41
N LYS A 473 11.46 -1.19 -13.03
CA LYS A 473 10.38 -2.11 -13.45
C LYS A 473 9.68 -1.63 -14.73
N PRO A 474 9.27 -2.54 -15.64
CA PRO A 474 8.57 -2.17 -16.88
C PRO A 474 7.25 -1.47 -16.62
N TYR A 475 7.06 -0.28 -17.19
CA TYR A 475 5.88 0.55 -16.92
C TYR A 475 4.57 -0.04 -17.48
N PHE A 476 4.63 -0.76 -18.60
CA PHE A 476 3.46 -1.31 -19.30
C PHE A 476 3.16 -2.79 -18.96
N TRP A 477 3.72 -3.29 -17.86
CA TRP A 477 3.34 -4.60 -17.32
C TRP A 477 1.86 -4.60 -16.89
N PRO A 478 1.09 -5.68 -17.08
CA PRO A 478 1.49 -7.03 -17.53
C PRO A 478 1.41 -7.25 -19.05
N LEU A 479 1.20 -6.21 -19.85
CA LEU A 479 1.11 -6.33 -21.32
C LEU A 479 2.48 -6.29 -21.99
N ALA A 480 3.46 -5.57 -21.45
CA ALA A 480 4.83 -5.59 -21.93
C ALA A 480 5.83 -5.58 -20.76
N PRO A 481 6.52 -6.70 -20.47
CA PRO A 481 6.42 -8.01 -21.14
C PRO A 481 5.09 -8.71 -20.84
N ILE A 482 4.56 -9.47 -21.81
CA ILE A 482 3.29 -10.18 -21.67
C ILE A 482 3.42 -11.25 -20.57
N ASN A 483 2.62 -11.12 -19.51
CA ASN A 483 2.45 -12.15 -18.48
C ASN A 483 0.97 -12.56 -18.40
N TRP A 484 0.58 -13.58 -19.17
CA TRP A 484 -0.79 -14.08 -19.23
C TRP A 484 -1.40 -14.47 -17.88
N ARG A 485 -0.57 -14.94 -16.93
CA ARG A 485 -1.02 -15.33 -15.59
C ARG A 485 -1.39 -14.12 -14.73
N MET A 486 -0.75 -12.98 -14.98
CA MET A 486 -0.90 -11.76 -14.18
C MET A 486 -1.83 -10.72 -14.81
N ILE A 487 -2.31 -10.92 -16.04
CA ILE A 487 -3.33 -10.05 -16.64
C ILE A 487 -4.59 -9.94 -15.77
N PRO A 488 -5.17 -11.03 -15.22
CA PRO A 488 -6.33 -10.90 -14.34
C PRO A 488 -6.03 -10.14 -13.05
N VAL A 489 -4.78 -10.18 -12.57
CA VAL A 489 -4.35 -9.50 -11.33
C VAL A 489 -4.13 -8.01 -11.55
N GLY A 490 -3.46 -7.64 -12.66
CA GLY A 490 -3.07 -6.26 -12.95
C GLY A 490 -4.07 -5.46 -13.80
N LEU A 491 -4.88 -6.13 -14.63
CA LEU A 491 -5.78 -5.48 -15.59
C LEU A 491 -7.26 -5.69 -15.27
N LEU A 492 -7.65 -6.82 -14.69
CA LEU A 492 -9.06 -7.12 -14.44
C LEU A 492 -9.40 -6.97 -12.96
N ARG A 493 -10.65 -6.59 -12.67
CA ARG A 493 -11.18 -6.64 -11.31
C ARG A 493 -11.65 -8.07 -11.02
N SER A 494 -10.77 -8.90 -10.47
CA SER A 494 -11.13 -10.22 -9.94
C SER A 494 -11.73 -10.16 -8.52
N PRO A 495 -12.57 -11.13 -8.14
CA PRO A 495 -13.01 -11.30 -6.74
C PRO A 495 -11.82 -11.40 -5.78
N MET A 496 -11.94 -10.81 -4.58
CA MET A 496 -10.82 -10.82 -3.62
C MET A 496 -10.39 -12.23 -3.19
N PRO A 497 -11.31 -13.20 -2.96
CA PRO A 497 -10.92 -14.56 -2.61
C PRO A 497 -10.18 -15.32 -3.72
N SER A 498 -10.25 -14.86 -4.98
CA SER A 498 -9.50 -15.46 -6.08
C SER A 498 -8.18 -14.74 -6.38
N LYS A 499 -7.90 -13.59 -5.75
CA LYS A 499 -6.61 -12.89 -5.83
C LYS A 499 -5.58 -13.58 -4.93
N ARG A 500 -5.12 -14.76 -5.34
CA ARG A 500 -4.09 -15.52 -4.62
C ARG A 500 -2.72 -14.84 -4.69
N TRP A 501 -2.30 -14.41 -5.87
CA TRP A 501 -0.92 -14.00 -6.11
C TRP A 501 -0.70 -12.50 -5.91
N ARG A 502 0.44 -12.14 -5.34
CA ARG A 502 0.97 -10.77 -5.39
C ARG A 502 1.54 -10.48 -6.80
N PRO A 503 1.63 -9.20 -7.21
CA PRO A 503 2.16 -8.84 -8.52
C PRO A 503 3.62 -9.27 -8.68
N ASP A 504 3.89 -10.20 -9.60
CA ASP A 504 5.25 -10.71 -9.87
C ASP A 504 6.26 -9.60 -10.19
N ILE A 505 5.80 -8.48 -10.77
CA ILE A 505 6.66 -7.36 -11.14
C ILE A 505 7.44 -6.79 -9.95
N LEU A 506 6.92 -6.93 -8.73
CA LEU A 506 7.56 -6.43 -7.52
C LEU A 506 8.70 -7.35 -7.04
N ASP A 507 8.75 -8.60 -7.53
CA ASP A 507 9.58 -9.68 -6.99
C ASP A 507 9.46 -9.79 -5.44
N PRO A 508 8.24 -9.98 -4.89
CA PRO A 508 8.05 -10.02 -3.45
C PRO A 508 8.71 -11.26 -2.82
N ILE A 509 9.12 -11.15 -1.56
CA ILE A 509 9.70 -12.28 -0.80
C ILE A 509 8.62 -13.35 -0.58
N ASP A 510 7.45 -12.94 -0.12
CA ASP A 510 6.24 -13.77 -0.04
C ASP A 510 5.34 -13.52 -1.28
N PRO A 511 5.20 -14.48 -2.20
CA PRO A 511 4.38 -14.31 -3.41
C PRO A 511 2.88 -14.58 -3.19
N ASP A 512 2.47 -15.27 -2.12
CA ASP A 512 1.09 -15.75 -1.92
C ASP A 512 0.36 -14.90 -0.87
N ARG A 513 -0.79 -14.30 -1.23
CA ARG A 513 -1.63 -13.53 -0.31
C ARG A 513 -2.52 -14.40 0.58
N LEU A 514 -2.88 -15.59 0.09
CA LEU A 514 -3.87 -16.46 0.70
C LEU A 514 -3.20 -17.77 1.15
N PRO A 515 -3.55 -18.29 2.34
CA PRO A 515 -3.14 -19.63 2.76
C PRO A 515 -3.60 -20.69 1.77
N GLU A 516 -2.84 -21.78 1.65
CA GLU A 516 -3.10 -22.85 0.69
C GLU A 516 -4.50 -23.48 0.86
N ALA A 517 -5.04 -23.49 2.08
CA ALA A 517 -6.39 -23.97 2.38
C ALA A 517 -7.51 -23.23 1.60
N TYR A 518 -7.30 -21.95 1.26
CA TYR A 518 -8.25 -21.14 0.48
C TYR A 518 -8.02 -21.26 -1.03
N ALA A 519 -6.88 -21.81 -1.46
CA ALA A 519 -6.52 -21.90 -2.87
C ALA A 519 -7.42 -22.87 -3.68
N GLY A 520 -8.06 -23.84 -3.03
CA GLY A 520 -8.92 -24.83 -3.68
C GLY A 520 -10.40 -24.47 -3.79
N ALA A 521 -10.89 -23.47 -3.04
CA ALA A 521 -12.33 -23.23 -2.91
C ALA A 521 -12.92 -22.31 -4.00
N VAL A 522 -12.08 -21.59 -4.75
CA VAL A 522 -12.56 -20.52 -5.67
C VAL A 522 -11.91 -20.59 -7.07
N GLY A 523 -11.02 -21.57 -7.30
CA GLY A 523 -10.37 -21.81 -8.59
C GLY A 523 -11.12 -22.83 -9.44
N GLY A 524 -12.28 -22.47 -9.96
CA GLY A 524 -12.87 -23.22 -11.06
C GLY A 524 -11.98 -23.11 -12.31
N ALA A 525 -11.57 -24.26 -12.84
CA ALA A 525 -10.83 -24.48 -14.09
C ALA A 525 -9.30 -24.27 -14.04
N SER A 526 -8.58 -25.27 -13.53
CA SER A 526 -7.61 -26.09 -14.30
C SER A 526 -6.78 -26.93 -13.34
N GLY A 527 -6.83 -28.26 -13.50
CA GLY A 527 -6.02 -29.20 -12.70
C GLY A 527 -6.80 -29.96 -11.63
N ALA A 528 -7.94 -30.56 -11.98
CA ALA A 528 -8.44 -31.71 -11.21
C ALA A 528 -7.64 -32.94 -11.68
N GLU A 529 -6.49 -33.16 -11.06
CA GLU A 529 -5.81 -34.44 -11.13
C GLU A 529 -6.65 -35.45 -10.32
N GLN A 530 -7.16 -36.45 -11.03
CA GLN A 530 -8.06 -37.47 -10.51
C GLN A 530 -7.41 -38.23 -9.36
N THR A 531 -7.78 -37.91 -8.12
CA THR A 531 -7.75 -38.89 -7.04
C THR A 531 -9.01 -39.75 -7.15
N ILE A 532 -8.83 -40.91 -7.78
CA ILE A 532 -9.81 -41.99 -7.83
C ILE A 532 -10.10 -42.42 -6.39
N ALA A 533 -11.26 -42.03 -5.86
CA ALA A 533 -11.87 -42.71 -4.73
C ALA A 533 -12.87 -43.72 -5.31
N GLU A 534 -12.51 -44.99 -5.21
CA GLU A 534 -13.29 -46.14 -5.63
C GLU A 534 -14.67 -46.19 -4.98
N GLY A 535 -15.65 -46.62 -5.77
CA GLY A 535 -16.79 -47.41 -5.30
C GLY A 535 -17.97 -46.62 -4.75
N ARG A 536 -18.88 -46.24 -5.65
CA ARG A 536 -20.33 -46.36 -5.41
C ARG A 536 -21.11 -46.19 -6.72
N ASP A 537 -21.76 -47.28 -7.14
CA ASP A 537 -22.61 -47.36 -8.33
C ASP A 537 -23.83 -46.40 -8.24
N PRO A 538 -24.20 -45.70 -9.31
CA PRO A 538 -25.37 -44.84 -9.33
C PRO A 538 -26.54 -45.55 -10.02
N GLU A 539 -27.23 -46.44 -9.33
CA GLU A 539 -28.53 -46.93 -9.81
C GLU A 539 -29.49 -47.22 -8.66
N LYS A 540 -30.16 -46.15 -8.21
CA LYS A 540 -31.53 -46.12 -7.66
C LYS A 540 -31.72 -44.83 -6.87
N ASN A 541 -32.39 -43.86 -7.49
CA ASN A 541 -33.57 -43.24 -6.87
C ASN A 541 -34.19 -42.20 -7.80
N LYS A 542 -35.22 -42.65 -8.52
CA LYS A 542 -36.34 -41.80 -8.92
C LYS A 542 -37.47 -42.06 -7.92
N GLY A 543 -37.92 -41.00 -7.26
CA GLY A 543 -39.32 -40.84 -6.85
C GLY A 543 -39.66 -41.04 -5.36
N LYS A 544 -40.31 -39.99 -4.85
CA LYS A 544 -41.36 -39.95 -3.80
C LYS A 544 -40.97 -39.57 -2.37
N ASP A 545 -41.27 -38.30 -2.08
CA ASP A 545 -42.24 -37.78 -1.10
C ASP A 545 -42.15 -38.19 0.38
N GLN A 546 -41.74 -37.20 1.17
CA GLN A 546 -42.45 -36.60 2.32
C GLN A 546 -43.36 -37.53 3.16
N SER A 547 -42.76 -38.33 4.04
CA SER A 547 -43.39 -38.75 5.31
C SER A 547 -42.41 -39.39 6.30
N GLU A 548 -41.16 -38.91 6.42
CA GLU A 548 -40.23 -39.35 7.48
C GLU A 548 -39.47 -38.14 8.04
N VAL A 549 -40.05 -37.43 9.01
CA VAL A 549 -39.36 -36.30 9.71
C VAL A 549 -39.35 -36.49 11.23
N THR A 550 -39.93 -37.59 11.75
CA THR A 550 -40.03 -37.83 13.20
C THR A 550 -39.23 -39.02 13.71
N SER A 551 -38.68 -39.88 12.85
CA SER A 551 -37.77 -40.98 13.22
C SER A 551 -36.28 -40.59 13.20
N ASP A 552 -35.86 -39.70 12.30
CA ASP A 552 -34.44 -39.33 12.12
C ASP A 552 -33.85 -38.56 13.30
N ARG A 553 -34.68 -37.80 14.05
CA ARG A 553 -34.21 -37.03 15.21
C ARG A 553 -33.78 -37.90 16.41
N GLN A 554 -34.18 -39.18 16.45
CA GLN A 554 -33.75 -40.12 17.49
C GLN A 554 -32.50 -40.91 17.09
N GLN A 555 -32.30 -41.19 15.79
CA GLN A 555 -31.06 -41.83 15.29
C GLN A 555 -29.88 -40.84 15.17
N GLU A 556 -30.15 -39.56 14.93
CA GLU A 556 -29.09 -38.53 14.90
C GLU A 556 -28.51 -38.26 16.31
N LYS A 557 -29.34 -38.36 17.35
CA LYS A 557 -28.89 -38.22 18.75
C LYS A 557 -28.05 -39.40 19.25
N SER A 558 -28.29 -40.62 18.76
CA SER A 558 -27.48 -41.79 19.14
C SER A 558 -26.11 -41.77 18.45
N THR A 559 -26.06 -41.41 17.17
CA THR A 559 -24.81 -41.30 16.39
C THR A 559 -23.91 -40.16 16.87
N VAL A 560 -24.48 -39.03 17.32
CA VAL A 560 -23.70 -37.94 17.95
C VAL A 560 -23.11 -38.34 19.30
N LYS A 561 -23.86 -39.08 20.14
CA LYS A 561 -23.33 -39.61 21.42
C LYS A 561 -22.21 -40.64 21.20
N GLU A 562 -22.30 -41.43 20.15
CA GLU A 562 -21.28 -42.44 19.83
C GLU A 562 -20.00 -41.81 19.27
N ARG A 563 -20.13 -40.75 18.46
CA ARG A 563 -18.98 -39.94 18.00
C ARG A 563 -18.29 -39.19 19.13
N ALA A 564 -19.05 -38.63 20.09
CA ALA A 564 -18.49 -37.97 21.26
C ALA A 564 -17.68 -38.93 22.15
N LYS A 565 -18.19 -40.16 22.38
CA LYS A 565 -17.44 -41.21 23.10
C LYS A 565 -16.15 -41.61 22.39
N LYS A 566 -16.16 -41.69 21.05
CA LYS A 566 -14.97 -42.03 20.25
C LYS A 566 -13.86 -40.98 20.35
N ILE A 567 -14.24 -39.69 20.40
CA ILE A 567 -13.32 -38.56 20.56
C ILE A 567 -12.70 -38.55 21.97
N GLU A 568 -13.48 -38.86 23.01
CA GLU A 568 -12.96 -38.98 24.39
C GLU A 568 -11.95 -40.13 24.54
N THR A 569 -12.17 -41.28 23.88
CA THR A 569 -11.20 -42.39 23.89
C THR A 569 -9.90 -42.03 23.15
N LYS A 570 -9.98 -41.31 22.03
CA LYS A 570 -8.78 -40.85 21.29
C LYS A 570 -7.96 -39.85 22.10
N ASN A 571 -8.61 -38.95 22.84
CA ASN A 571 -7.91 -38.00 23.72
C ASN A 571 -7.28 -38.65 24.96
N LYS A 572 -7.78 -39.81 25.39
CA LYS A 572 -7.14 -40.62 26.45
C LYS A 572 -5.93 -41.41 25.94
N GLU A 573 -5.90 -41.81 24.67
CA GLU A 573 -4.76 -42.47 24.05
C GLU A 573 -3.62 -41.51 23.70
N SER A 574 -3.90 -40.30 23.22
CA SER A 574 -2.88 -39.27 22.95
C SER A 574 -2.13 -38.84 24.22
N LYS A 575 -2.84 -38.66 25.35
CA LYS A 575 -2.22 -38.40 26.66
C LYS A 575 -1.36 -39.57 27.20
N LYS A 576 -1.48 -40.78 26.64
CA LYS A 576 -0.65 -41.94 27.00
C LYS A 576 0.65 -42.03 26.20
N ILE A 577 0.74 -41.35 25.05
CA ILE A 577 1.91 -41.34 24.17
C ILE A 577 2.94 -40.28 24.62
N GLU A 578 2.50 -39.22 25.30
CA GLU A 578 3.34 -38.11 25.79
C GLU A 578 4.27 -38.47 26.97
N LYS A 579 4.18 -39.68 27.54
CA LYS A 579 5.01 -40.15 28.67
C LYS A 579 6.20 -41.04 28.29
N LYS A 580 6.59 -41.15 27.02
CA LYS A 580 7.83 -41.85 26.62
C LYS A 580 8.95 -40.87 26.27
N LYS A 581 9.94 -40.82 27.17
CA LYS A 581 11.23 -40.08 27.14
C LYS A 581 11.82 -39.92 25.73
N ILE A 582 12.11 -38.68 25.34
CA ILE A 582 13.04 -38.33 24.26
C ILE A 582 14.32 -37.78 24.90
N LYS A 583 15.48 -38.35 24.53
CA LYS A 583 16.82 -37.90 24.97
C LYS A 583 17.22 -36.62 24.20
N PRO A 584 17.87 -35.63 24.83
CA PRO A 584 18.39 -34.48 24.09
C PRO A 584 19.63 -34.88 23.26
N LEU A 585 19.61 -34.50 21.98
CA LEU A 585 20.75 -34.58 21.07
C LEU A 585 21.70 -33.41 21.33
N LEU A 586 22.94 -33.73 21.71
CA LEU A 586 24.05 -32.79 21.80
C LEU A 586 24.40 -32.23 20.41
N VAL A 587 24.21 -30.93 20.21
CA VAL A 587 24.76 -30.21 19.05
C VAL A 587 26.21 -29.88 19.35
N ARG A 588 27.14 -30.52 18.61
CA ARG A 588 28.56 -30.18 18.59
C ARG A 588 28.75 -28.86 17.83
N THR A 589 29.21 -27.83 18.52
CA THR A 589 29.72 -26.60 17.91
C THR A 589 31.01 -26.91 17.16
N ILE A 590 31.00 -26.76 15.83
CA ILE A 590 32.23 -26.78 15.02
C ILE A 590 32.86 -25.40 15.14
N ILE A 591 33.93 -25.31 15.95
CA ILE A 591 34.83 -24.17 16.02
C ILE A 591 35.67 -24.19 14.74
N ASN A 592 35.46 -23.23 13.85
CA ASN A 592 36.39 -22.98 12.75
C ASN A 592 37.47 -21.99 13.24
N LYS A 593 38.66 -22.53 13.55
CA LYS A 593 39.88 -21.77 13.82
C LYS A 593 40.45 -21.27 12.48
N GLY A 594 40.71 -19.96 12.41
CA GLY A 594 41.79 -19.42 11.58
C GLY A 594 41.38 -18.30 10.62
N GLN A 595 41.52 -17.05 11.05
CA GLN A 595 42.54 -16.14 10.49
C GLN A 595 42.61 -14.85 11.33
N ASN A 596 43.80 -14.59 11.86
CA ASN A 596 44.19 -13.34 12.50
C ASN A 596 44.30 -12.23 11.47
N GLY A 597 43.85 -11.03 11.84
CA GLY A 597 44.11 -9.80 11.09
C GLY A 597 43.47 -8.61 11.80
N LEU A 598 44.23 -7.98 12.70
CA LEU A 598 43.93 -6.66 13.24
C LEU A 598 43.69 -5.67 12.09
N GLU A 599 42.63 -4.87 12.18
CA GLU A 599 42.70 -3.39 12.06
C GLU A 599 41.32 -2.78 12.31
N SER A 600 41.24 -1.97 13.37
CA SER A 600 40.09 -1.13 13.70
C SER A 600 40.29 0.26 13.09
N PRO A 601 39.29 0.85 12.37
CA PRO A 601 39.40 2.23 11.93
C PRO A 601 39.23 3.19 13.11
N ARG A 602 40.32 3.88 13.41
CA ARG A 602 40.44 4.97 14.38
C ARG A 602 39.64 6.19 13.93
N TRP A 603 38.77 6.71 14.80
CA TRP A 603 38.61 8.16 14.99
C TRP A 603 37.88 8.46 16.32
N ARG A 604 38.67 8.72 17.36
CA ARG A 604 38.23 9.47 18.54
C ARG A 604 39.45 10.13 19.17
N VAL A 605 39.81 11.35 18.75
CA VAL A 605 40.60 12.28 19.59
C VAL A 605 40.22 13.73 19.23
N HIS A 606 39.36 14.34 20.04
CA HIS A 606 39.68 15.59 20.74
C HIS A 606 38.57 15.92 21.75
N ARG A 607 38.82 15.60 23.03
CA ARG A 607 38.23 16.26 24.19
C ARG A 607 39.35 17.01 24.92
N ARG A 608 39.20 18.33 25.02
CA ARG A 608 39.58 19.21 26.13
C ARG A 608 38.44 20.25 26.12
N GLY A 609 37.54 20.34 27.08
CA GLY A 609 37.72 20.38 28.52
C GLY A 609 37.62 21.83 28.93
N LEU A 610 36.44 22.28 29.39
CA LEU A 610 36.26 23.45 30.27
C LEU A 610 34.79 23.53 30.72
N TRP A 611 34.54 23.00 31.91
CA TRP A 611 33.50 23.48 32.80
C TRP A 611 34.04 24.73 33.51
N SER A 612 33.31 25.86 33.44
CA SER A 612 33.33 26.85 34.52
C SER A 612 32.11 27.76 34.44
N TYR A 613 31.24 27.55 35.43
CA TYR A 613 30.35 28.52 36.06
C TYR A 613 30.81 30.00 35.92
N HIS A 614 29.91 30.87 35.45
CA HIS A 614 29.83 32.25 35.94
C HIS A 614 28.39 32.76 35.90
N LYS A 615 27.86 33.05 37.09
CA LYS A 615 26.74 33.96 37.34
C LYS A 615 27.16 35.36 36.87
N ASN A 616 26.27 36.09 36.21
CA ASN A 616 26.16 37.52 36.48
C ASN A 616 24.70 38.01 36.29
N PRO A 617 24.21 38.90 37.17
CA PRO A 617 22.87 39.49 37.11
C PRO A 617 22.88 40.88 36.47
N ARG A 618 21.67 41.38 36.15
CA ARG A 618 21.24 42.78 35.90
C ARG A 618 21.16 43.30 34.45
N GLY A 619 20.04 44.01 34.22
CA GLY A 619 19.81 45.04 33.19
C GLY A 619 19.10 44.48 31.96
N GLY A 620 17.84 44.81 31.60
CA GLY A 620 17.12 46.07 31.78
C GLY A 620 17.51 47.03 30.65
N GLY A 621 16.63 47.23 29.66
CA GLY A 621 16.80 48.23 28.61
C GLY A 621 16.06 47.90 27.31
N GLU A 622 15.13 48.78 26.97
CA GLU A 622 14.29 48.83 25.76
C GLU A 622 15.09 48.84 24.45
N HIS A 623 14.56 48.19 23.42
CA HIS A 623 14.24 48.79 22.11
C HIS A 623 13.51 47.80 21.21
#